data_AF-A0A5N9A3B5-F1
#
_entry.id   AF-A0A5N9A3B5-F1
#
_cell.length_a   1.000
_cell.length_b   1.000
_cell.length_c   1.000
_cell.angle_alpha   90.00
_cell.angle_beta   90.00
_cell.angle_gamma   90.00
#
_symmetry.space_group_name_H-M   'P 1'
#
loop_
_entity.id
_entity.type
_entity.pdbx_description
1 polymer ?
#
loop_
_entity_poly.entity_id
_entity_poly.type
_entity_poly.pdbx_seq_one_letter_code
_entity_poly.pdbx_strand_id
1 'polypeptide(L)'
;MLKADRDQILGSLQGEDRRQFRKFIDDYRDKRKATQGGQMPAREMLEAVGAELTPILREAMEAVVARDEMGPHVGDVPLDFNLKRMGVEERVRLSSFKKERPVALIFGSYT
;
A
#
# COMPACT_ATOMS: atom_id res chain seq x y z
N MET A 1 -4.98 -6.98 10.30
CA MET A 1 -3.95 -8.01 10.04
C MET A 1 -2.58 -7.46 10.41
N LEU A 2 -1.73 -8.21 11.11
CA LEU A 2 -0.40 -7.72 11.49
C LEU A 2 0.56 -7.76 10.30
N LYS A 3 1.63 -6.96 10.34
CA LYS A 3 2.66 -6.94 9.29
C LYS A 3 3.26 -8.32 9.04
N ALA A 4 3.56 -9.07 10.11
CA ALA A 4 4.14 -10.41 10.01
C ALA A 4 3.23 -11.38 9.25
N ASP A 5 1.94 -11.42 9.61
CA ASP A 5 0.93 -12.25 8.93
C ASP A 5 0.88 -11.92 7.44
N ARG A 6 0.88 -10.62 7.10
CA ARG A 6 0.89 -10.15 5.70
C ARG A 6 2.13 -10.63 4.95
N ASP A 7 3.29 -10.40 5.54
CA ASP A 7 4.56 -10.69 4.90
C ASP A 7 4.68 -12.22 4.68
N GLN A 8 4.14 -13.03 5.59
CA GLN A 8 4.02 -14.48 5.43
C GLN A 8 3.08 -14.89 4.29
N ILE A 9 1.89 -14.31 4.20
CA ILE A 9 0.91 -14.58 3.13
C ILE A 9 1.48 -14.19 1.76
N LEU A 10 2.10 -13.01 1.66
CA LEU A 10 2.73 -12.57 0.41
C LEU A 10 3.95 -13.43 0.04
N GLY A 11 4.67 -13.93 1.05
CA GLY A 11 5.81 -14.84 0.88
C GLY A 11 5.42 -16.24 0.44
N SER A 12 4.20 -16.70 0.73
CA SER A 12 3.73 -18.04 0.37
C SER A 12 3.15 -18.14 -1.05
N LEU A 13 2.89 -17.01 -1.73
CA LEU A 13 2.38 -16.98 -3.10
C LEU A 13 3.39 -17.56 -4.10
N GLN A 14 2.97 -18.61 -4.83
CA GLN A 14 3.79 -19.26 -5.86
C GLN A 14 3.09 -19.32 -7.22
N GLY A 15 3.87 -19.62 -8.26
CA GLY A 15 3.36 -19.98 -9.59
C GLY A 15 2.29 -19.04 -10.14
N GLU A 16 1.09 -19.59 -10.32
CA GLU A 16 -0.06 -18.90 -10.88
C GLU A 16 -0.67 -17.87 -9.94
N ASP A 17 -0.79 -18.17 -8.64
CA ASP A 17 -1.29 -17.24 -7.63
C ASP A 17 -0.48 -15.94 -7.63
N ARG A 18 0.84 -16.04 -7.75
CA ARG A 18 1.72 -14.86 -7.83
C ARG A 18 1.50 -14.03 -9.10
N ARG A 19 1.17 -14.67 -10.23
CA ARG A 19 0.85 -13.97 -11.50
C ARG A 19 -0.50 -13.28 -11.41
N GLN A 20 -1.52 -13.97 -10.91
CA GLN A 20 -2.86 -13.43 -10.73
C GLN A 20 -2.85 -12.27 -9.73
N PHE A 21 -2.10 -12.41 -8.62
CA PHE A 21 -1.88 -11.33 -7.66
C PHE A 21 -1.28 -10.09 -8.31
N ARG A 22 -0.21 -10.23 -9.10
CA ARG A 22 0.41 -9.09 -9.80
C ARG A 22 -0.56 -8.39 -10.76
N LYS A 23 -1.29 -9.19 -11.56
CA LYS A 23 -2.28 -8.65 -12.49
C LYS A 23 -3.36 -7.85 -11.76
N PHE A 24 -3.86 -8.38 -10.64
CA PHE A 24 -4.81 -7.65 -9.80
C PHE A 24 -4.23 -6.32 -9.30
N ILE A 25 -2.98 -6.29 -8.82
CA ILE A 25 -2.34 -5.07 -8.32
C ILE A 25 -2.19 -4.01 -9.42
N ASP A 26 -1.83 -4.43 -10.62
CA ASP A 26 -1.67 -3.52 -11.76
C ASP A 26 -3.04 -2.97 -12.20
N ASP A 27 -4.04 -3.84 -12.39
CA ASP A 27 -5.41 -3.46 -12.72
C ASP A 27 -6.01 -2.51 -11.66
N TYR A 28 -5.75 -2.81 -10.38
CA TYR A 28 -6.19 -2.00 -9.25
C TYR A 28 -5.55 -0.61 -9.25
N ARG A 29 -4.24 -0.52 -9.51
CA ARG A 29 -3.53 0.77 -9.62
C ARG A 29 -4.03 1.60 -10.78
N ASP A 30 -4.27 0.98 -11.94
CA ASP A 30 -4.68 1.69 -13.14
C ASP A 30 -6.11 2.23 -13.00
N LYS A 31 -7.03 1.44 -12.43
CA LYS A 31 -8.38 1.94 -12.10
C LYS A 31 -8.32 3.09 -11.10
N ARG A 32 -7.51 2.99 -10.04
CA ARG A 32 -7.37 4.07 -9.04
C ARG A 32 -6.81 5.37 -9.64
N LYS A 33 -5.91 5.29 -10.61
CA LYS A 33 -5.41 6.49 -11.33
C LYS A 33 -6.46 7.11 -12.25
N ALA A 34 -7.29 6.27 -12.89
CA ALA A 34 -8.33 6.72 -13.82
C ALA A 34 -9.46 7.45 -13.09
N THR A 35 -9.77 7.09 -11.85
CA THR A 35 -10.79 7.78 -11.06
C THR A 35 -10.23 9.03 -10.41
N GLN A 36 -10.22 10.15 -11.15
CA GLN A 36 -10.06 11.48 -10.57
C GLN A 36 -11.29 11.81 -9.70
N GLY A 37 -11.17 11.62 -8.38
CA GLY A 37 -12.13 12.18 -7.41
C GLY A 37 -13.31 11.30 -6.99
N GLY A 38 -13.35 10.02 -7.40
CA GLY A 38 -14.35 9.06 -6.91
C GLY A 38 -13.68 7.75 -6.53
N GLN A 39 -13.75 7.33 -5.28
CA GLN A 39 -13.30 5.99 -4.90
C GLN A 39 -14.23 4.96 -5.55
N MET A 40 -13.68 4.03 -6.32
CA MET A 40 -14.19 2.66 -6.24
C MET A 40 -13.53 2.11 -4.97
N PRO A 41 -14.27 1.82 -3.88
CA PRO A 41 -13.70 1.23 -2.68
C PRO A 41 -12.92 -0.01 -3.11
N ALA A 42 -11.67 -0.12 -2.67
CA ALA A 42 -10.80 -1.23 -3.01
C ALA A 42 -11.45 -2.60 -2.71
N ARG A 43 -12.41 -2.60 -1.76
CA ARG A 43 -13.35 -3.67 -1.46
C ARG A 43 -14.31 -4.07 -2.59
N GLU A 44 -14.91 -3.13 -3.31
CA GLU A 44 -15.80 -3.44 -4.45
C GLU A 44 -15.02 -4.11 -5.60
N MET A 45 -13.77 -3.71 -5.82
CA MET A 45 -12.91 -4.37 -6.79
C MET A 45 -12.57 -5.80 -6.38
N LEU A 46 -12.27 -6.02 -5.10
CA LEU A 46 -12.03 -7.36 -4.56
C LEU A 46 -13.28 -8.25 -4.71
N GLU A 47 -14.47 -7.71 -4.42
CA GLU A 47 -15.74 -8.42 -4.57
C GLU A 47 -16.04 -8.78 -6.04
N ALA A 48 -15.71 -7.89 -6.98
CA ALA A 48 -15.86 -8.14 -8.42
C ALA A 48 -14.97 -9.26 -8.96
N VAL A 49 -13.84 -9.56 -8.30
CA VAL A 49 -12.94 -10.68 -8.65
C VAL A 49 -13.34 -11.97 -7.92
N GLY A 50 -14.25 -11.88 -6.94
CA GLY A 50 -14.43 -12.86 -5.85
C GLY A 50 -14.91 -14.28 -6.19
N ALA A 51 -15.21 -14.63 -7.44
CA ALA A 51 -15.75 -15.95 -7.76
C ALA A 51 -14.69 -17.04 -8.03
N GLU A 52 -13.46 -16.70 -8.43
CA GLU A 52 -12.46 -17.68 -8.92
C GLU A 52 -11.12 -17.67 -8.18
N LEU A 53 -11.01 -16.95 -7.05
CA LEU A 53 -9.74 -16.82 -6.34
C LEU A 53 -9.51 -17.95 -5.34
N THR A 54 -8.28 -18.45 -5.29
CA THR A 54 -7.83 -19.32 -4.20
C THR A 54 -7.90 -18.56 -2.86
N PRO A 55 -8.13 -19.24 -1.72
CA PRO A 55 -8.23 -18.59 -0.42
C PRO A 55 -7.00 -17.73 -0.07
N ILE A 56 -5.80 -18.22 -0.38
CA ILE A 56 -4.53 -17.52 -0.12
C ILE A 56 -4.42 -16.25 -0.97
N LEU A 57 -4.84 -16.32 -2.23
CA LEU A 57 -4.81 -15.17 -3.14
C LEU A 57 -5.82 -14.09 -2.71
N ARG A 58 -7.02 -14.50 -2.28
CA ARG A 58 -8.02 -13.59 -1.71
C ARG A 58 -7.47 -12.88 -0.47
N GLU A 59 -6.88 -13.62 0.46
CA GLU A 59 -6.31 -13.06 1.69
C GLU A 59 -5.16 -12.07 1.40
N ALA A 60 -4.30 -12.40 0.43
CA ALA A 60 -3.25 -11.50 -0.04
C ALA A 60 -3.82 -10.19 -0.64
N MET A 61 -4.91 -10.28 -1.39
CA MET A 61 -5.57 -9.12 -1.99
C MET A 61 -6.29 -8.26 -0.94
N GLU A 62 -6.99 -8.89 0.02
CA GLU A 62 -7.61 -8.23 1.18
C GLU A 62 -6.58 -7.46 2.01
N ALA A 63 -5.40 -8.05 2.21
CA ALA A 63 -4.31 -7.40 2.93
C ALA A 63 -3.82 -6.11 2.26
N VAL A 64 -3.82 -6.06 0.92
CA VAL A 64 -3.45 -4.87 0.16
C VAL A 64 -4.57 -3.84 0.20
N VAL A 65 -5.82 -4.26 0.03
CA VAL A 65 -7.01 -3.40 0.12
C VAL A 65 -7.04 -2.71 1.48
N ALA A 66 -6.93 -3.46 2.58
CA ALA A 66 -6.94 -2.92 3.93
C ALA A 66 -5.79 -1.92 4.19
N ARG A 67 -4.60 -2.20 3.66
CA ARG A 67 -3.45 -1.27 3.74
C ARG A 67 -3.76 0.03 3.01
N ASP A 68 -4.33 -0.06 1.81
CA ASP A 68 -4.60 1.11 0.98
C ASP A 68 -5.75 1.96 1.53
N GLU A 69 -6.74 1.36 2.18
CA GLU A 69 -7.82 2.06 2.89
C GLU A 69 -7.33 2.81 4.14
N MET A 70 -6.27 2.32 4.80
CA MET A 70 -5.64 3.00 5.93
C MET A 70 -4.62 4.07 5.52
N GLY A 71 -4.26 4.13 4.23
CA GLY A 71 -3.26 5.07 3.72
C GLY A 71 -3.82 6.49 3.53
N PRO A 72 -2.95 7.52 3.48
CA PRO A 72 -3.38 8.88 3.14
C PRO A 72 -3.99 8.93 1.74
N HIS A 73 -5.02 9.75 1.54
CA HIS A 73 -5.63 9.92 0.23
C HIS A 73 -4.80 10.82 -0.67
N VAL A 74 -4.94 10.64 -1.98
CA VAL A 74 -4.28 11.52 -2.94
C VAL A 74 -4.84 12.93 -2.79
N GLY A 75 -3.95 13.91 -2.64
CA GLY A 75 -4.31 15.30 -2.39
C GLY A 75 -4.32 15.68 -0.90
N ASP A 76 -4.35 14.70 0.01
CA ASP A 76 -4.17 14.97 1.43
C ASP A 76 -2.78 15.57 1.67
N VAL A 77 -2.74 16.65 2.45
CA VAL A 77 -1.48 17.23 2.88
C VAL A 77 -0.89 16.33 3.98
N PRO A 78 0.32 15.77 3.79
CA PRO A 78 0.90 14.91 4.81
C PRO A 78 1.19 15.71 6.09
N LEU A 79 0.89 15.10 7.24
CA LEU A 79 1.23 15.66 8.55
C LEU A 79 2.76 15.83 8.66
N ASP A 80 3.18 16.95 9.25
CA ASP A 80 4.60 17.18 9.50
C ASP A 80 5.12 16.24 10.60
N PHE A 81 6.40 15.90 10.54
CA PHE A 81 7.08 15.14 11.60
C PHE A 81 8.36 15.86 12.02
N ASN A 82 8.93 15.43 13.15
CA ASN A 82 10.23 15.88 13.60
C ASN A 82 10.97 14.68 14.20
N LEU A 83 11.69 13.92 13.37
CA LEU A 83 12.31 12.64 13.74
C LEU A 83 13.82 12.79 13.85
N LYS A 84 14.44 12.12 14.83
CA LYS A 84 15.89 12.05 14.96
C LYS A 84 16.46 11.20 13.82
N ARG A 85 17.50 11.69 13.16
CA ARG A 85 18.21 10.91 12.14
C ARG A 85 19.08 9.86 12.82
N MET A 86 19.06 8.64 12.31
CA MET A 86 19.84 7.55 12.89
C MET A 86 21.33 7.87 12.88
N GLY A 87 21.99 7.68 14.02
CA GLY A 87 23.43 7.87 14.19
C GLY A 87 23.90 9.32 14.40
N VAL A 88 23.01 10.31 14.43
CA VAL A 88 23.35 11.72 14.66
C VAL A 88 22.31 12.43 15.54
N GLU A 89 22.67 13.57 16.16
CA GLU A 89 21.71 14.39 16.94
C GLU A 89 20.77 15.23 16.08
N GLU A 90 21.07 15.36 14.78
CA GLU A 90 20.25 16.07 13.82
C GLU A 90 18.81 15.51 13.80
N ARG A 91 17.83 16.42 13.70
CA ARG A 91 16.43 16.07 13.52
C ARG A 91 15.94 16.57 12.17
N VAL A 92 15.13 15.74 11.53
CA VAL A 92 14.57 15.98 10.19
C VAL A 92 13.10 16.28 10.32
N ARG A 93 12.64 17.34 9.65
CA ARG A 93 11.22 17.67 9.52
C ARG A 93 10.72 17.33 8.13
N LEU A 94 9.45 16.94 7.98
CA LEU A 94 8.90 16.75 6.63
C LEU A 94 8.80 18.09 5.89
N SER A 95 8.44 19.14 6.62
CA SER A 95 8.31 20.49 6.09
C SER A 95 9.59 21.04 5.48
N SER A 96 10.77 20.58 5.90
CA SER A 96 12.04 21.03 5.32
C SER A 96 12.27 20.53 3.88
N PHE A 97 11.53 19.52 3.43
CA PHE A 97 11.61 19.03 2.04
C PHE A 97 10.57 19.66 1.10
N LYS A 98 9.66 20.49 1.63
CA LYS A 98 8.58 21.07 0.83
C LYS A 98 9.15 21.97 -0.28
N LYS A 99 8.52 21.91 -1.46
CA LYS A 99 8.78 22.78 -2.64
C LYS A 99 10.08 22.54 -3.39
N GLU A 100 10.96 21.65 -2.93
CA GLU A 100 12.18 21.35 -3.66
C GLU A 100 11.95 20.25 -4.70
N ARG A 101 11.45 19.08 -4.27
CA ARG A 101 11.29 17.86 -5.09
C ARG A 101 10.19 16.96 -4.51
N PRO A 102 9.66 15.99 -5.29
CA PRO A 102 8.82 14.94 -4.74
C PRO A 102 9.52 14.18 -3.62
N VAL A 103 8.80 13.90 -2.53
CA VAL A 103 9.31 13.20 -1.34
C VAL A 103 8.63 11.85 -1.23
N ALA A 104 9.41 10.78 -1.10
CA ALA A 104 8.91 9.45 -0.77
C ALA A 104 9.06 9.18 0.73
N LEU A 105 7.98 8.76 1.39
CA LEU A 105 8.00 8.30 2.78
C LEU A 105 7.93 6.78 2.79
N ILE A 106 8.94 6.14 3.40
CA ILE A 106 9.05 4.69 3.48
C ILE A 106 9.04 4.31 4.96
N PHE A 107 8.06 3.51 5.35
CA PHE A 107 7.95 2.95 6.70
C PHE A 107 8.44 1.51 6.67
N GLY A 108 9.51 1.22 7.42
CA GLY A 108 10.13 -0.10 7.46
C GLY A 108 10.73 -0.40 8.84
N SER A 109 11.03 -1.67 9.06
CA SER A 109 11.67 -2.19 10.28
C SER A 109 12.71 -3.23 9.90
N TYR A 110 13.76 -3.40 10.72
CA TYR A 110 14.82 -4.40 10.55
C TYR A 110 14.41 -5.83 10.98
N THR A 111 13.11 -6.12 10.93
CA THR A 111 12.55 -7.42 11.36
C THR A 111 12.52 -8.39 10.21
#